data_AF-A0A3Q7YAT4-F1
#
_entry.id   AF-A0A3Q7YAT4-F1
#
_cell.length_a   1.000
_cell.length_b   1.000
_cell.length_c   1.000
_cell.angle_alpha   90.00
_cell.angle_beta   90.00
_cell.angle_gamma   90.00
#
_symmetry.space_group_name_H-M   'P 1'
#
loop_
_entity.id
_entity.type
_entity.pdbx_description
1 polymer ?
#
loop_
_entity_poly.entity_id
_entity_poly.type
_entity_poly.pdbx_seq_one_letter_code
_entity_poly.pdbx_strand_id
1 'polypeptide(L)'
;MSMSENEGHAEYTETEPSALAQKRRLRDRSKEVLSKQAVKIAKRAEEHESFINKVTHLLGVLGFGWFCFLLGARPQDIPLVYCLFYFVFVPLRWIYYRFKKWHYYLLDFCYYANTIFLVYLIFYPTNEKLFLVCFSFAEGPLAWALIVWRCSLVFSSVDKIVSVLIHLLPGLVFFTIRWWNPATLEAMRPEGTAERVLYFLIVNVLRRQRFLRDPEVMTSYSRDWHHTLQ
;
A
#
# COMPACT_ATOMS: atom_id res chain seq x y z
N MET A 1 -86.02 -61.45 -20.04
CA MET A 1 -85.75 -60.04 -20.41
C MET A 1 -84.82 -59.49 -19.33
N SER A 2 -83.49 -59.59 -19.51
CA SER A 2 -82.56 -58.49 -19.85
C SER A 2 -82.55 -57.37 -18.79
N MET A 3 -81.47 -56.75 -18.33
CA MET A 3 -80.02 -56.69 -18.61
C MET A 3 -79.45 -55.83 -17.45
N SER A 4 -78.38 -56.24 -16.78
CA SER A 4 -77.06 -55.54 -16.63
C SER A 4 -77.01 -54.08 -16.16
N GLU A 5 -75.92 -53.77 -15.45
CA GLU A 5 -75.26 -52.47 -15.12
C GLU A 5 -75.25 -52.15 -13.60
N ASN A 6 -74.14 -51.74 -12.95
CA ASN A 6 -72.83 -51.29 -13.40
C ASN A 6 -71.81 -51.38 -12.23
N GLU A 7 -70.55 -51.68 -12.54
CA GLU A 7 -69.39 -51.57 -11.65
C GLU A 7 -68.93 -50.10 -11.53
N GLY A 8 -68.26 -49.77 -10.43
CA GLY A 8 -67.62 -48.45 -10.28
C GLY A 8 -66.99 -48.20 -8.91
N HIS A 9 -66.09 -49.08 -8.46
CA HIS A 9 -65.21 -48.76 -7.33
C HIS A 9 -63.97 -48.03 -7.83
N ALA A 10 -63.95 -46.70 -7.66
CA ALA A 10 -62.76 -45.88 -7.86
C ALA A 10 -61.83 -46.01 -6.64
N GLU A 11 -60.69 -46.65 -6.86
CA GLU A 11 -59.56 -46.73 -5.94
C GLU A 11 -58.78 -45.40 -5.98
N TYR A 12 -58.77 -44.67 -4.86
CA TYR A 12 -58.08 -43.37 -4.75
C TYR A 12 -57.10 -43.39 -3.57
N THR A 13 -55.84 -43.07 -3.89
CA THR A 13 -54.78 -42.53 -3.02
C THR A 13 -54.12 -43.43 -1.96
N GLU A 14 -53.11 -44.22 -2.37
CA GLU A 14 -52.05 -44.71 -1.46
C GLU A 14 -50.61 -44.47 -1.99
N THR A 15 -50.44 -43.82 -3.15
CA THR A 15 -49.15 -43.66 -3.85
C THR A 15 -48.35 -42.38 -3.52
N GLU A 16 -48.90 -41.42 -2.80
CA GLU A 16 -48.27 -40.12 -2.47
C GLU A 16 -47.14 -40.15 -1.40
N PRO A 17 -47.23 -40.91 -0.28
CA PRO A 17 -46.24 -40.81 0.80
C PRO A 17 -44.87 -41.42 0.45
N SER A 18 -44.82 -42.43 -0.42
CA SER A 18 -43.57 -43.10 -0.83
C SER A 18 -42.76 -42.24 -1.82
N ALA A 19 -43.43 -41.57 -2.77
CA ALA A 19 -42.81 -40.71 -3.77
C ALA A 19 -42.21 -39.45 -3.14
N LEU A 20 -42.90 -38.83 -2.18
CA LEU A 20 -42.39 -37.70 -1.41
C LEU A 20 -41.16 -38.08 -0.58
N ALA A 21 -41.16 -39.26 0.05
CA ALA A 21 -40.03 -39.77 0.80
C ALA A 21 -38.81 -40.04 -0.10
N GLN A 22 -39.02 -40.63 -1.29
CA GLN A 22 -37.97 -40.86 -2.28
C GLN A 22 -37.37 -39.56 -2.80
N LYS A 23 -38.22 -38.57 -3.13
CA LYS A 23 -37.78 -37.23 -3.55
C LYS A 23 -36.97 -36.51 -2.47
N ARG A 24 -37.34 -36.68 -1.19
CA ARG A 24 -36.57 -36.17 -0.04
C ARG A 24 -35.18 -36.80 0.04
N ARG A 25 -35.09 -38.13 -0.07
CA ARG A 25 -33.81 -38.87 -0.07
C ARG A 25 -32.88 -38.47 -1.22
N LEU A 26 -33.42 -38.27 -2.43
CA LEU A 26 -32.64 -37.81 -3.58
C LEU A 26 -32.11 -36.38 -3.40
N ARG A 27 -32.95 -35.49 -2.84
CA ARG A 27 -32.54 -34.12 -2.50
C ARG A 27 -31.45 -34.12 -1.43
N ASP A 28 -31.59 -34.94 -0.39
CA ASP A 28 -30.63 -35.01 0.70
C ASP A 28 -29.29 -35.59 0.22
N ARG A 29 -29.32 -36.63 -0.62
CA ARG A 29 -28.12 -37.17 -1.30
C ARG A 29 -27.46 -36.14 -2.22
N SER A 30 -28.24 -35.36 -2.98
CA SER A 30 -27.71 -34.31 -3.86
C SER A 30 -27.06 -33.18 -3.07
N LYS A 31 -27.66 -32.75 -1.95
CA LYS A 31 -27.09 -31.77 -1.02
C LYS A 31 -25.78 -32.27 -0.40
N GLU A 32 -25.71 -33.56 -0.06
CA GLU A 32 -24.51 -34.16 0.52
C GLU A 32 -23.34 -34.25 -0.49
N VAL A 33 -23.62 -34.57 -1.75
CA VAL A 33 -22.59 -34.55 -2.80
C VAL A 33 -22.10 -33.12 -3.05
N LEU A 34 -23.01 -32.14 -3.10
CA LEU A 34 -22.67 -30.73 -3.31
C LEU A 34 -21.87 -30.16 -2.12
N SER A 35 -22.22 -30.52 -0.88
CA SER A 35 -21.49 -30.08 0.31
C SER A 35 -20.09 -30.68 0.35
N LYS A 36 -19.93 -31.97 0.00
CA LYS A 36 -18.60 -32.62 -0.10
C LYS A 36 -17.72 -31.96 -1.17
N GLN A 37 -18.29 -31.57 -2.31
CA GLN A 37 -17.55 -30.84 -3.35
C GLN A 37 -17.18 -29.42 -2.90
N ALA A 38 -18.11 -28.69 -2.28
CA ALA A 38 -17.84 -27.36 -1.73
C ALA A 38 -16.73 -27.39 -0.67
N VAL A 39 -16.75 -28.37 0.25
CA VAL A 39 -15.70 -28.55 1.27
C VAL A 39 -14.34 -28.87 0.65
N LYS A 40 -14.28 -29.73 -0.39
CA LYS A 40 -13.02 -30.01 -1.10
C LYS A 40 -12.47 -28.78 -1.82
N ILE A 41 -13.33 -27.98 -2.45
CA ILE A 41 -12.94 -26.74 -3.13
C ILE A 41 -12.46 -25.71 -2.11
N ALA A 42 -13.18 -25.55 -1.00
CA ALA A 42 -12.79 -24.65 0.09
C ALA A 42 -11.44 -25.04 0.69
N LYS A 43 -11.23 -26.33 0.99
CA LYS A 43 -9.96 -26.83 1.53
C LYS A 43 -8.79 -26.61 0.56
N ARG A 44 -8.98 -26.87 -0.74
CA ARG A 44 -7.95 -26.62 -1.76
C ARG A 44 -7.64 -25.13 -1.90
N ALA A 45 -8.65 -24.27 -1.83
CA ALA A 45 -8.46 -22.82 -1.89
C ALA A 45 -7.70 -22.30 -0.65
N GLU A 46 -8.04 -22.79 0.54
CA GLU A 46 -7.38 -22.44 1.80
C GLU A 46 -5.90 -22.87 1.82
N GLU A 47 -5.58 -24.07 1.34
CA GLU A 47 -4.20 -24.55 1.20
C GLU A 47 -3.38 -23.67 0.23
N HIS A 48 -3.97 -23.31 -0.92
CA HIS A 48 -3.34 -22.42 -1.90
C HIS A 48 -3.13 -21.01 -1.34
N GLU A 49 -4.11 -20.46 -0.64
CA GLU A 49 -4.03 -19.14 -0.01
C GLU A 49 -2.95 -19.11 1.07
N SER A 50 -2.88 -20.14 1.92
CA SER A 50 -1.85 -20.28 2.94
C SER A 50 -0.44 -20.33 2.34
N PHE A 51 -0.26 -21.05 1.23
CA PHE A 51 1.02 -21.12 0.53
C PHE A 51 1.42 -19.76 -0.06
N ILE A 52 0.51 -19.08 -0.76
CA ILE A 52 0.76 -17.75 -1.33
C ILE A 52 1.10 -16.75 -0.22
N ASN A 53 0.39 -16.78 0.90
CA ASN A 53 0.64 -15.88 2.02
C ASN A 53 2.04 -16.09 2.62
N LYS A 54 2.51 -17.33 2.73
CA LYS A 54 3.87 -17.65 3.21
C LYS A 54 4.95 -17.17 2.25
N VAL A 55 4.79 -17.44 0.95
CA VAL A 55 5.74 -17.00 -0.08
C VAL A 55 5.78 -15.48 -0.17
N THR A 56 4.62 -14.83 -0.17
CA THR A 56 4.49 -13.37 -0.18
C THR A 56 5.15 -12.76 1.05
N HIS A 57 4.98 -13.38 2.22
CA HIS A 57 5.63 -12.93 3.45
C HIS A 57 7.15 -12.99 3.34
N LEU A 58 7.71 -14.11 2.90
CA LEU A 58 9.16 -14.25 2.72
C LEU A 58 9.71 -13.23 1.72
N LEU A 59 9.09 -13.13 0.54
CA LEU A 59 9.51 -12.17 -0.49
C LEU A 59 9.33 -10.72 -0.04
N GLY A 60 8.26 -10.43 0.70
CA GLY A 60 7.99 -9.10 1.24
C GLY A 60 9.03 -8.67 2.28
N VAL A 61 9.43 -9.58 3.18
CA VAL A 61 10.48 -9.32 4.18
C VAL A 61 11.83 -9.14 3.51
N LEU A 62 12.20 -10.01 2.57
CA LEU A 62 13.46 -9.90 1.82
C LEU A 62 13.51 -8.61 0.98
N GLY A 63 12.42 -8.29 0.28
CA GLY A 63 12.31 -7.07 -0.52
C GLY A 63 12.36 -5.80 0.33
N PHE A 64 11.69 -5.79 1.48
CA PHE A 64 11.76 -4.67 2.42
C PHE A 64 13.16 -4.53 3.04
N GLY A 65 13.81 -5.64 3.40
CA GLY A 65 15.19 -5.65 3.87
C GLY A 65 16.18 -5.11 2.82
N TRP A 66 16.04 -5.56 1.56
CA TRP A 66 16.82 -5.06 0.43
C TRP A 66 16.62 -3.55 0.22
N PHE A 67 15.38 -3.07 0.32
CA PHE A 67 15.05 -1.65 0.23
C PHE A 67 15.73 -0.83 1.34
N CYS A 68 15.65 -1.28 2.61
CA CYS A 68 16.31 -0.63 3.73
C CYS A 68 17.85 -0.63 3.59
N PHE A 69 18.42 -1.72 3.05
CA PHE A 69 19.85 -1.80 2.76
C PHE A 69 20.27 -0.79 1.69
N LEU A 70 19.54 -0.71 0.58
CA LEU A 70 19.77 0.28 -0.48
C LEU A 70 19.69 1.71 0.05
N LEU A 71 18.70 2.01 0.89
CA LEU A 71 18.55 3.30 1.53
C LEU A 71 19.78 3.70 2.35
N GLY A 72 20.41 2.75 3.05
CA GLY A 72 21.61 3.00 3.83
C GLY A 72 22.89 3.07 2.99
N ALA A 73 23.00 2.24 1.95
CA ALA A 73 24.22 2.10 1.15
C ALA A 73 24.33 3.13 0.01
N ARG A 74 23.22 3.39 -0.71
CA ARG A 74 23.13 4.32 -1.84
C ARG A 74 21.75 5.00 -1.87
N PRO A 75 21.50 5.97 -0.98
CA PRO A 75 20.25 6.72 -0.97
C PRO A 75 20.00 7.57 -2.23
N GLN A 76 21.03 7.82 -3.07
CA GLN A 76 20.84 8.55 -4.34
C GLN A 76 20.01 7.76 -5.36
N ASP A 77 19.97 6.42 -5.26
CA ASP A 77 19.23 5.56 -6.19
C ASP A 77 17.74 5.40 -5.80
N ILE A 78 17.35 5.89 -4.63
CA ILE A 78 15.99 5.76 -4.08
C ILE A 78 14.90 6.41 -4.96
N PRO A 79 15.08 7.60 -5.55
CA PRO A 79 14.11 8.16 -6.49
C PRO A 79 13.86 7.25 -7.71
N LEU A 80 14.91 6.58 -8.22
CA LEU A 80 14.78 5.64 -9.33
C LEU A 80 14.02 4.38 -8.92
N VAL A 81 14.33 3.83 -7.74
CA VAL A 81 13.61 2.68 -7.17
C VAL A 81 12.12 3.02 -6.98
N TYR A 82 11.81 4.24 -6.54
CA TYR A 82 10.43 4.71 -6.42
C TYR A 82 9.72 4.79 -7.77
N CYS A 83 10.37 5.32 -8.81
CA CYS A 83 9.81 5.34 -10.16
C CYS A 83 9.49 3.92 -10.65
N LEU A 84 10.45 2.99 -10.51
CA LEU A 84 10.26 1.59 -10.86
C LEU A 84 9.09 0.96 -10.08
N PHE A 85 9.05 1.20 -8.76
CA PHE A 85 7.96 0.73 -7.91
C PHE A 85 6.60 1.22 -8.41
N TYR A 86 6.47 2.52 -8.70
CA TYR A 86 5.20 3.08 -9.14
C TYR A 86 4.75 2.51 -10.49
N PHE A 87 5.65 2.45 -11.49
CA PHE A 87 5.33 1.92 -12.81
C PHE A 87 5.03 0.42 -12.83
N VAL A 88 5.52 -0.35 -11.85
CA VAL A 88 5.22 -1.78 -11.74
C VAL A 88 3.95 -2.00 -10.92
N PHE A 89 3.89 -1.50 -9.69
CA PHE A 89 2.85 -1.90 -8.75
C PHE A 89 1.51 -1.18 -8.96
N VAL A 90 1.50 0.06 -9.46
CA VAL A 90 0.25 0.81 -9.66
C VAL A 90 -0.55 0.26 -10.85
N PRO A 91 0.03 -0.05 -12.02
CA PRO A 91 -0.71 -0.69 -13.11
C PRO A 91 -1.23 -2.08 -12.74
N LEU A 92 -0.41 -2.88 -12.03
CA LEU A 92 -0.85 -4.19 -11.51
C LEU A 92 -2.08 -4.03 -10.60
N ARG A 93 -2.06 -3.03 -9.71
CA ARG A 93 -3.18 -2.73 -8.82
C ARG A 93 -4.42 -2.24 -9.57
N TRP A 94 -4.23 -1.39 -10.59
CA TRP A 94 -5.32 -0.94 -11.45
C TRP A 94 -6.03 -2.11 -12.13
N ILE A 95 -5.27 -3.04 -12.72
CA ILE A 95 -5.81 -4.25 -13.36
C ILE A 95 -6.60 -5.06 -12.33
N TYR A 96 -6.02 -5.34 -11.16
CA TYR A 96 -6.67 -6.07 -10.07
C TYR A 96 -7.98 -5.41 -9.60
N TYR A 97 -7.99 -4.08 -9.40
CA TYR A 97 -9.16 -3.35 -8.94
C TYR A 97 -10.24 -3.23 -10.00
N ARG A 98 -9.86 -3.21 -11.29
CA ARG A 98 -10.82 -3.23 -12.39
C ARG A 98 -11.60 -4.54 -12.42
N PHE A 99 -10.94 -5.68 -12.21
CA PHE A 99 -11.61 -6.99 -12.10
C PHE A 99 -12.55 -7.07 -10.89
N LYS A 100 -12.18 -6.46 -9.77
CA LYS A 100 -13.00 -6.40 -8.54
C LYS A 100 -14.09 -5.32 -8.56
N LYS A 101 -14.17 -4.49 -9.61
CA LYS A 101 -15.00 -3.27 -9.71
C LYS A 101 -14.69 -2.20 -8.65
N TRP A 102 -13.52 -2.24 -8.03
CA TRP A 102 -13.03 -1.31 -7.00
C TRP A 102 -12.13 -0.19 -7.55
N HIS A 103 -12.23 0.08 -8.85
CA HIS A 103 -11.43 1.10 -9.54
C HIS A 103 -11.51 2.52 -8.94
N TYR A 104 -12.61 2.88 -8.26
CA TYR A 104 -12.73 4.19 -7.59
C TYR A 104 -11.70 4.40 -6.47
N TYR A 105 -11.16 3.33 -5.85
CA TYR A 105 -10.10 3.46 -4.85
C TYR A 105 -8.77 3.98 -5.43
N LEU A 106 -8.56 3.94 -6.75
CA LEU A 106 -7.39 4.58 -7.37
C LEU A 106 -7.55 6.10 -7.53
N LEU A 107 -8.73 6.66 -7.26
CA LEU A 107 -8.95 8.11 -7.25
C LEU A 107 -8.62 8.77 -5.91
N ASP A 108 -8.17 7.99 -4.93
CA ASP A 108 -7.70 8.52 -3.65
C ASP A 108 -6.53 9.50 -3.86
N PHE A 109 -6.47 10.51 -3.00
CA PHE A 109 -5.49 11.60 -3.07
C PHE A 109 -4.05 11.10 -3.17
N CYS A 110 -3.71 9.98 -2.54
CA CYS A 110 -2.37 9.42 -2.57
C CYS A 110 -1.93 9.05 -4.00
N TYR A 111 -2.81 8.50 -4.86
CA TYR A 111 -2.45 8.18 -6.25
C TYR A 111 -2.22 9.43 -7.08
N TYR A 112 -3.04 10.47 -6.88
CA TYR A 112 -2.88 11.76 -7.53
C TYR A 112 -1.56 12.45 -7.12
N ALA A 113 -1.29 12.52 -5.82
CA ALA A 113 -0.05 13.09 -5.28
C ALA A 113 1.19 12.35 -5.82
N ASN A 114 1.18 11.01 -5.78
CA ASN A 114 2.28 10.21 -6.31
C ASN A 114 2.47 10.40 -7.84
N THR A 115 1.40 10.66 -8.60
CA THR A 115 1.51 11.01 -10.03
C THR A 115 2.26 12.34 -10.22
N ILE A 116 1.93 13.36 -9.42
CA ILE A 116 2.64 14.65 -9.45
C ILE A 116 4.12 14.45 -9.08
N PHE A 117 4.41 13.60 -8.10
CA PHE A 117 5.78 13.30 -7.69
C PHE A 117 6.59 12.68 -8.82
N LEU A 118 6.02 11.74 -9.57
CA LEU A 118 6.67 11.19 -10.76
C LEU A 118 6.94 12.26 -11.82
N VAL A 119 5.98 13.15 -12.07
CA VAL A 119 6.16 14.25 -13.02
C VAL A 119 7.33 15.15 -12.59
N TYR A 120 7.43 15.47 -11.31
CA TYR A 120 8.58 16.20 -10.78
C TYR A 120 9.89 15.44 -10.99
N LEU A 121 9.96 14.16 -10.60
CA LEU A 121 11.19 13.37 -10.67
C LEU A 121 11.69 13.14 -12.10
N ILE A 122 10.78 12.99 -13.06
CA ILE A 122 11.12 12.66 -14.45
C ILE A 122 11.36 13.92 -15.30
N PHE A 123 10.51 14.94 -15.17
CA PHE A 123 10.51 16.07 -16.11
C PHE A 123 11.04 17.38 -15.51
N TYR A 124 10.83 17.62 -14.21
CA TYR A 124 11.14 18.91 -13.59
C TYR A 124 11.93 18.80 -12.26
N PRO A 125 13.01 18.01 -12.19
CA PRO A 125 13.73 17.78 -10.93
C PRO A 125 14.43 19.03 -10.39
N THR A 126 14.63 20.06 -11.22
CA THR A 126 15.28 21.33 -10.84
C THR A 126 14.30 22.40 -10.36
N ASN A 127 12.99 22.16 -10.44
CA ASN A 127 11.99 23.17 -10.08
C ASN A 127 11.74 23.21 -8.56
N GLU A 128 12.21 24.26 -7.90
CA GLU A 128 12.10 24.45 -6.45
C GLU A 128 10.65 24.56 -5.93
N LYS A 129 9.76 25.20 -6.71
CA LYS A 129 8.36 25.42 -6.30
C LYS A 129 7.60 24.11 -6.33
N LEU A 130 7.80 23.33 -7.39
CA LEU A 130 7.22 22.00 -7.50
C LEU A 130 7.78 21.05 -6.44
N PHE A 131 9.08 21.13 -6.15
CA PHE A 131 9.71 20.38 -5.06
C PHE A 131 9.05 20.69 -3.71
N LEU A 132 8.84 21.96 -3.35
CA LEU A 132 8.25 22.34 -2.07
C LEU A 132 6.81 21.85 -1.92
N VAL A 133 6.02 21.92 -3.00
CA VAL A 133 4.65 21.37 -3.02
C VAL A 133 4.68 19.85 -2.82
N CYS A 134 5.56 19.16 -3.55
CA CYS A 134 5.66 17.71 -3.45
C CYS A 134 6.13 17.25 -2.06
N PHE A 135 7.16 17.91 -1.52
CA PHE A 135 7.66 17.70 -0.16
C PHE A 135 6.55 17.90 0.88
N SER A 136 5.76 18.97 0.76
CA SER A 136 4.65 19.26 1.68
C SER A 136 3.54 18.21 1.59
N PHE A 137 3.23 17.69 0.40
CA PHE A 137 2.24 16.62 0.26
C PHE A 137 2.74 15.28 0.80
N ALA A 138 4.02 14.96 0.59
CA ALA A 138 4.63 13.73 1.04
C ALA A 138 4.74 13.65 2.57
N GLU A 139 5.32 14.66 3.22
CA GLU A 139 5.49 14.73 4.68
C GLU A 139 4.21 15.17 5.42
N GLY A 140 3.28 15.80 4.71
CA GLY A 140 1.99 16.23 5.25
C GLY A 140 0.92 15.14 5.09
N PRO A 141 -0.09 15.35 4.22
CA PRO A 141 -1.23 14.45 4.09
C PRO A 141 -0.87 12.95 3.94
N LEU A 142 0.19 12.60 3.21
CA LEU A 142 0.55 11.19 2.99
C LEU A 142 1.15 10.54 4.25
N ALA A 143 2.04 11.22 4.96
CA ALA A 143 2.58 10.71 6.23
C ALA A 143 1.48 10.65 7.31
N TRP A 144 0.62 11.67 7.40
CA TRP A 144 -0.50 11.67 8.33
C TRP A 144 -1.53 10.58 8.02
N ALA A 145 -1.75 10.26 6.75
CA ALA A 145 -2.62 9.16 6.34
C ALA A 145 -2.16 7.81 6.91
N LEU A 146 -0.85 7.54 7.00
CA LEU A 146 -0.34 6.31 7.64
C LEU A 146 -0.81 6.19 9.10
N ILE A 147 -0.79 7.31 9.83
CA ILE A 147 -1.17 7.38 11.24
C ILE A 147 -2.70 7.29 11.40
N VAL A 148 -3.44 8.13 10.68
CA VAL A 148 -4.90 8.26 10.78
C VAL A 148 -5.59 6.97 10.35
N TRP A 149 -5.17 6.40 9.22
CA TRP A 149 -5.76 5.17 8.68
C TRP A 149 -5.12 3.91 9.25
N ARG A 150 -4.17 4.04 10.19
CA ARG A 150 -3.42 2.94 10.81
C ARG A 150 -2.94 1.93 9.79
N CYS A 151 -2.23 2.41 8.76
CA CYS A 151 -1.71 1.57 7.70
C CYS A 151 -0.65 0.61 8.25
N SER A 152 -1.03 -0.64 8.51
CA SER A 152 -0.12 -1.67 9.01
C SER A 152 0.64 -2.36 7.88
N LEU A 153 1.97 -2.42 8.03
CA LEU A 153 2.83 -3.21 7.15
C LEU A 153 2.66 -4.70 7.47
N VAL A 154 1.86 -5.39 6.65
CA VAL A 154 1.60 -6.82 6.82
C VAL A 154 2.18 -7.55 5.62
N PHE A 155 3.30 -8.24 5.83
CA PHE A 155 4.02 -8.91 4.74
C PHE A 155 3.26 -10.08 4.09
N SER A 156 2.22 -10.62 4.74
CA SER A 156 1.36 -11.64 4.13
C SER A 156 0.40 -11.09 3.07
N SER A 157 0.30 -9.76 2.89
CA SER A 157 -0.62 -9.15 1.94
C SER A 157 0.07 -8.06 1.11
N VAL A 158 0.24 -8.33 -0.19
CA VAL A 158 0.83 -7.37 -1.15
C VAL A 158 0.05 -6.05 -1.15
N ASP A 159 -1.28 -6.11 -1.08
CA ASP A 159 -2.12 -4.91 -1.11
C ASP A 159 -1.86 -3.98 0.07
N LYS A 160 -1.60 -4.54 1.27
CA LYS A 160 -1.24 -3.76 2.45
C LYS A 160 0.17 -3.20 2.35
N ILE A 161 1.13 -3.99 1.86
CA ILE A 161 2.50 -3.54 1.61
C ILE A 161 2.51 -2.37 0.63
N VAL A 162 1.89 -2.52 -0.55
CA VAL A 162 1.83 -1.48 -1.57
C VAL A 162 1.10 -0.24 -1.05
N SER A 163 0.03 -0.41 -0.26
CA SER A 163 -0.66 0.72 0.39
C SER A 163 0.27 1.50 1.32
N VAL A 164 1.01 0.83 2.21
CA VAL A 164 1.99 1.48 3.10
C VAL A 164 3.09 2.16 2.29
N LEU A 165 3.64 1.49 1.28
CA LEU A 165 4.73 2.03 0.46
C LEU A 165 4.33 3.26 -0.35
N ILE A 166 3.10 3.31 -0.89
CA ILE A 166 2.59 4.50 -1.63
C ILE A 166 2.50 5.75 -0.74
N HIS A 167 2.32 5.58 0.57
CA HIS A 167 2.29 6.70 1.52
C HIS A 167 3.66 6.99 2.13
N LEU A 168 4.48 5.96 2.38
CA LEU A 168 5.78 6.09 3.05
C LEU A 168 6.93 6.46 2.11
N LEU A 169 7.02 5.81 0.93
CA LEU A 169 8.11 6.03 -0.02
C LEU A 169 8.27 7.48 -0.47
N PRO A 170 7.21 8.23 -0.83
CA PRO A 170 7.43 9.59 -1.31
C PRO A 170 8.07 10.49 -0.26
N GLY A 171 7.68 10.40 1.02
CA GLY A 171 8.35 11.13 2.10
C GLY A 171 9.84 10.81 2.13
N LEU A 172 10.18 9.53 2.07
CA LEU A 172 11.57 9.07 2.05
C LEU A 172 12.36 9.54 0.82
N VAL A 173 11.76 9.52 -0.36
CA VAL A 173 12.37 10.00 -1.61
C VAL A 173 12.67 11.50 -1.51
N PHE A 174 11.70 12.32 -1.14
CA PHE A 174 11.93 13.76 -1.03
C PHE A 174 12.87 14.11 0.12
N PHE A 175 12.86 13.34 1.21
CA PHE A 175 13.83 13.46 2.29
C PHE A 175 15.26 13.15 1.82
N THR A 176 15.48 12.06 1.07
CA THR A 176 16.80 11.69 0.54
C THR A 176 17.32 12.71 -0.48
N ILE A 177 16.46 13.23 -1.36
CA ILE A 177 16.83 14.33 -2.26
C ILE A 177 17.23 15.56 -1.46
N ARG A 178 16.46 15.90 -0.42
CA ARG A 178 16.71 17.10 0.38
C ARG A 178 17.95 17.00 1.26
N TRP A 179 18.28 15.84 1.81
CA TRP A 179 19.34 15.70 2.82
C TRP A 179 20.62 15.02 2.31
N TRP A 180 20.52 14.24 1.22
CA TRP A 180 21.59 13.36 0.73
C TRP A 180 22.03 13.64 -0.72
N ASN A 181 21.43 14.63 -1.40
CA ASN A 181 21.90 15.09 -2.70
C ASN A 181 22.31 16.58 -2.68
N PRO A 182 23.58 16.89 -2.34
CA PRO A 182 24.05 18.28 -2.27
C PRO A 182 24.05 18.98 -3.65
N ALA A 183 24.24 18.23 -4.75
CA ALA A 183 24.27 18.80 -6.09
C ALA A 183 22.88 19.30 -6.55
N THR A 184 21.81 18.56 -6.24
CA THR A 184 20.44 19.04 -6.55
C THR A 184 20.05 20.22 -5.65
N LEU A 185 20.49 20.21 -4.39
CA LEU A 185 20.29 21.34 -3.47
C LEU A 185 20.96 22.63 -3.93
N GLU A 186 22.19 22.55 -4.44
CA GLU A 186 22.91 23.70 -4.96
C GLU A 186 22.25 24.25 -6.24
N ALA A 187 21.76 23.36 -7.11
CA ALA A 187 20.99 23.73 -8.30
C ALA A 187 19.61 24.34 -7.97
N MET A 188 19.02 24.02 -6.81
CA MET A 188 17.73 24.54 -6.34
C MET A 188 17.88 25.73 -5.37
N ARG A 189 19.04 26.39 -5.34
CA ARG A 189 19.23 27.57 -4.48
C ARG A 189 18.43 28.75 -5.06
N PRO A 190 17.45 29.33 -4.34
CA PRO A 190 16.65 30.43 -4.87
C PRO A 190 17.54 31.64 -5.15
N GLU A 191 17.38 32.26 -6.32
CA GLU A 191 18.15 33.46 -6.66
C GLU A 191 17.67 34.70 -5.88
N GLY A 192 16.39 34.75 -5.49
CA GLY A 192 15.77 35.89 -4.79
C GLY A 192 15.95 35.90 -3.27
N THR A 193 16.14 37.10 -2.69
CA THR A 193 16.42 37.32 -1.26
C THR A 193 15.27 36.88 -0.33
N ALA A 194 14.01 37.09 -0.72
CA ALA A 194 12.84 36.73 0.10
C ALA A 194 12.59 35.22 0.14
N GLU A 195 12.74 34.54 -1.01
CA GLU A 195 12.61 33.09 -1.12
C GLU A 195 13.76 32.38 -0.40
N ARG A 196 14.98 32.95 -0.44
CA ARG A 196 16.10 32.50 0.41
C ARG A 196 15.77 32.60 1.89
N VAL A 197 15.10 33.65 2.36
CA VAL A 197 14.75 33.83 3.77
C VAL A 197 13.69 32.82 4.20
N LEU A 198 12.65 32.58 3.40
CA LEU A 198 11.64 31.57 3.71
C LEU A 198 12.24 30.16 3.71
N TYR A 199 13.05 29.85 2.69
CA TYR A 199 13.83 28.62 2.63
C TYR A 199 14.77 28.50 3.82
N PHE A 200 15.54 29.54 4.16
CA PHE A 200 16.42 29.56 5.33
C PHE A 200 15.64 29.40 6.64
N LEU A 201 14.44 29.97 6.79
CA LEU A 201 13.66 29.83 8.03
C LEU A 201 13.14 28.41 8.20
N ILE A 202 12.53 27.83 7.15
CA ILE A 202 12.07 26.43 7.16
C ILE A 202 13.26 25.48 7.36
N VAL A 203 14.37 25.75 6.69
CA VAL A 203 15.56 24.90 6.73
C VAL A 203 16.36 25.10 8.01
N ASN A 204 16.44 26.29 8.61
CA ASN A 204 17.18 26.51 9.85
C ASN A 204 16.43 25.98 11.06
N VAL A 205 15.10 26.04 11.07
CA VAL A 205 14.30 25.36 12.10
C VAL A 205 14.60 23.84 12.08
N LEU A 206 14.81 23.26 10.90
CA LEU A 206 15.19 21.84 10.75
C LEU A 206 16.72 21.58 10.89
N ARG A 207 17.59 22.53 10.52
CA ARG A 207 19.06 22.43 10.58
C ARG A 207 19.59 22.61 12.00
N ARG A 208 18.84 23.29 12.89
CA ARG A 208 19.17 23.39 14.32
C ARG A 208 19.29 22.02 15.02
N GLN A 209 18.66 20.98 14.46
CA GLN A 209 18.77 19.60 14.92
C GLN A 209 20.08 18.90 14.50
N ARG A 210 20.73 19.34 13.40
CA ARG A 210 22.04 18.81 12.95
C ARG A 210 23.19 19.46 13.72
N PHE A 211 23.05 20.72 14.11
CA PHE A 211 24.07 21.47 14.85
C PHE A 211 24.30 20.96 16.29
N LEU A 212 23.26 20.36 16.91
CA LEU A 212 23.36 19.77 18.25
C LEU A 212 23.98 18.36 18.27
N ARG A 213 24.31 17.79 17.10
CA ARG A 213 24.84 16.42 16.97
C ARG A 213 26.29 16.38 16.48
N ASP A 214 26.94 17.54 16.43
CA ASP A 214 28.34 17.68 16.03
C ASP A 214 29.22 17.88 17.29
N PRO A 215 29.95 16.84 17.76
CA PRO A 215 30.71 16.92 19.01
C PRO A 215 31.87 17.93 18.95
N GLU A 216 32.38 18.28 17.75
CA GLU A 216 33.43 19.29 17.60
C GLU A 216 32.92 20.71 17.92
N VAL A 217 31.68 21.03 17.59
CA VAL A 217 31.12 22.38 17.81
C VAL A 217 30.79 22.63 19.28
N MET A 218 30.34 21.59 20.01
CA MET A 218 30.14 21.67 21.47
C MET A 218 31.46 21.91 22.23
N THR A 219 32.57 21.31 21.77
CA THR A 219 33.87 21.47 22.45
C THR A 219 34.52 22.82 22.15
N SER A 220 34.32 23.39 20.97
CA SER A 220 34.73 24.77 20.65
C SER A 220 34.00 25.77 21.54
N TYR A 221 32.68 25.65 21.67
CA TYR A 221 31.90 26.57 22.52
C TYR A 221 32.26 26.42 24.00
N SER A 222 32.54 25.20 24.47
CA SER A 222 33.01 24.95 25.85
C SER A 222 34.39 25.56 26.14
N ARG A 223 35.28 25.68 25.15
CA ARG A 223 36.60 26.30 25.32
C ARG A 223 36.52 27.84 25.39
N ASP A 224 35.64 28.45 24.61
CA ASP A 224 35.43 29.92 24.65
C ASP A 224 34.83 30.38 25.98
N TRP A 225 33.95 29.58 26.60
CA TRP A 225 33.42 29.90 27.94
C TRP A 225 34.50 29.92 29.03
N HIS A 226 35.54 29.09 28.92
CA HIS A 226 36.64 29.08 29.89
C HIS A 226 37.62 30.24 29.72
N HIS A 227 37.73 30.83 28.53
CA HIS A 227 38.56 32.02 28.30
C HIS A 227 37.89 33.34 28.69
N THR A 228 36.57 33.34 28.92
CA THR A 228 35.80 34.55 29.25
C THR A 228 35.55 34.71 30.75
N LEU A 229 36.00 33.76 31.58
CA LEU A 229 35.85 33.75 33.04
C LEU A 229 37.20 33.81 33.80
N GLN A 230 38.27 34.26 33.13
CA GLN A 230 39.50 34.76 33.75
C GLN A 230 39.63 36.25 33.49
#